data_AF-Q8SUY7-F1
#
_entry.id   AF-Q8SUY7-F1
#
_cell.length_a   1.000
_cell.length_b   1.000
_cell.length_c   1.000
_cell.angle_alpha   90.00
_cell.angle_beta   90.00
_cell.angle_gamma   90.00
#
_symmetry.space_group_name_H-M   'P 1'
#
loop_
_entity.id
_entity.type
_entity.pdbx_description
1 polymer ?
#
loop_
_entity_poly.entity_id
_entity_poly.type
_entity_poly.pdbx_seq_one_letter_code
_entity_poly.pdbx_strand_id
1 'polypeptide(L)'
;MELGLILMFASAFVSAKDRELEEFVEKDIKVFFSSYPAQVLGMEEDQGVLVSHSKYVNPSKYKFVTRARLVKSGERYVVIFGENNICKEGNSVVKCKEERPWDIDRKEFGYTISTDNKCITKGPDESIEMKPCVNTDDQIFGFKLADLGGCGSVESLLGSEKPKSTTTNVNIFQPESECLPSVMIKADGDVEKIEENDVHVLHKEGAHTHVIEEAGHPLYEESAPSKRRVVVSHRTKRSHLPGTRRTYLGHHHFPHHHLPHHYRNRTLFERKPVVF
;
A
#
# COMPACT_ATOMS: atom_id res chain seq x y z
N MET A 1 30.27 44.63 -25.05
CA MET A 1 29.42 45.06 -23.92
C MET A 1 28.00 44.68 -24.36
N GLU A 2 27.36 43.57 -24.00
CA GLU A 2 27.04 43.00 -22.67
C GLU A 2 26.70 41.48 -22.75
N LEU A 3 27.47 40.65 -23.47
CA LEU A 3 27.18 39.20 -23.61
C LEU A 3 27.57 38.33 -22.40
N GLY A 4 28.31 38.88 -21.44
CA GLY A 4 28.86 38.12 -20.30
C GLY A 4 27.88 37.88 -19.13
N LEU A 5 26.81 38.67 -19.01
CA LEU A 5 25.90 38.60 -17.86
C LEU A 5 24.78 37.56 -18.01
N ILE A 6 24.40 37.19 -19.23
CA ILE A 6 23.34 36.20 -19.47
C ILE A 6 23.81 34.76 -19.12
N LEU A 7 25.11 34.49 -19.20
CA LEU A 7 25.69 33.19 -18.86
C LEU A 7 25.74 32.91 -17.34
N MET A 8 25.67 33.94 -16.50
CA MET A 8 25.75 33.79 -15.03
C MET A 8 24.41 33.42 -14.39
N PHE A 9 23.28 33.64 -15.07
CA PHE A 9 21.96 33.27 -14.54
C PHE A 9 21.47 31.91 -15.05
N ALA A 10 21.99 31.42 -16.18
CA ALA A 10 21.64 30.10 -16.70
C ALA A 10 22.25 28.93 -15.87
N SER A 11 23.30 29.19 -15.09
CA SER A 11 23.99 28.18 -14.29
C SER A 11 23.43 28.00 -12.87
N ALA A 12 22.48 28.83 -12.43
CA ALA A 12 21.91 28.76 -11.08
C ALA A 12 20.63 27.92 -10.97
N PHE A 13 20.03 27.50 -12.09
CA PHE A 13 18.93 26.52 -12.10
C PHE A 13 19.41 25.07 -12.09
N VAL A 14 20.68 24.86 -11.74
CA VAL A 14 21.26 23.53 -11.54
C VAL A 14 20.61 22.88 -10.33
N SER A 15 19.60 22.06 -10.64
CA SER A 15 19.16 20.90 -9.87
C SER A 15 18.89 21.19 -8.40
N ALA A 16 17.73 21.78 -8.11
CA ALA A 16 17.01 21.45 -6.89
C ALA A 16 16.53 19.99 -6.98
N LYS A 17 17.49 19.05 -7.03
CA LYS A 17 17.23 17.61 -6.98
C LYS A 17 16.49 17.33 -5.69
N ASP A 18 15.51 16.44 -5.80
CA ASP A 18 14.55 16.16 -4.77
C ASP A 18 15.25 15.62 -3.52
N ARG A 19 15.40 16.47 -2.50
CA ARG A 19 16.08 16.12 -1.24
C ARG A 19 15.46 14.90 -0.58
N GLU A 20 14.17 14.66 -0.82
CA GLU A 20 13.45 13.50 -0.30
C GLU A 20 13.90 12.19 -0.97
N LEU A 21 14.21 12.19 -2.27
CA LEU A 21 14.67 10.99 -2.96
C LEU A 21 16.06 10.55 -2.47
N GLU A 22 16.93 11.52 -2.17
CA GLU A 22 18.28 11.28 -1.65
C GLU A 22 18.25 10.55 -0.29
N GLU A 23 17.15 10.62 0.47
CA GLU A 23 17.01 9.86 1.72
C GLU A 23 16.95 8.34 1.49
N PHE A 24 16.64 7.90 0.26
CA PHE A 24 16.51 6.49 -0.12
C PHE A 24 17.72 5.95 -0.91
N VAL A 25 18.60 6.82 -1.40
CA VAL A 25 19.79 6.44 -2.18
C VAL A 25 20.75 5.61 -1.32
N GLU A 26 21.29 4.54 -1.92
CA GLU A 26 22.20 3.57 -1.30
C GLU A 26 21.65 2.83 -0.06
N LYS A 27 20.34 2.96 0.21
CA LYS A 27 19.64 2.25 1.28
C LYS A 27 18.75 1.16 0.71
N ASP A 28 18.48 0.17 1.55
CA ASP A 28 17.50 -0.85 1.22
C ASP A 28 16.10 -0.29 1.38
N ILE A 29 15.31 -0.45 0.33
CA ILE A 29 13.96 0.09 0.23
C ILE A 29 12.97 -0.99 -0.22
N LYS A 30 11.69 -0.69 -0.05
CA LYS A 30 10.57 -1.34 -0.72
C LYS A 30 9.90 -0.32 -1.62
N VAL A 31 9.61 -0.72 -2.86
CA VAL A 31 8.89 0.10 -3.83
C VAL A 31 7.45 -0.38 -3.89
N PHE A 32 6.48 0.52 -3.74
CA PHE A 32 5.06 0.21 -3.79
C PHE A 32 4.32 1.24 -4.65
N PHE A 33 3.12 0.92 -5.10
CA PHE A 33 2.30 1.89 -5.80
C PHE A 33 1.68 2.86 -4.80
N SER A 34 1.87 4.16 -4.99
CA SER A 34 1.36 5.18 -4.06
C SER A 34 -0.15 5.09 -3.87
N SER A 35 -0.88 4.87 -4.96
CA SER A 35 -2.34 4.77 -4.96
C SER A 35 -2.86 3.36 -4.62
N TYR A 36 -1.98 2.36 -4.58
CA TYR A 36 -2.29 0.99 -4.17
C TYR A 36 -1.32 0.51 -3.09
N PRO A 37 -1.40 1.03 -1.84
CA PRO A 37 -0.43 0.76 -0.78
C PRO A 37 -0.43 -0.70 -0.27
N ALA A 38 -1.30 -1.55 -0.81
CA ALA A 38 -1.29 -2.99 -0.60
C ALA A 38 -0.48 -3.75 -1.66
N GLN A 39 -0.03 -3.10 -2.73
CA GLN A 39 0.71 -3.68 -3.84
C GLN A 39 2.18 -3.24 -3.78
N VAL A 40 3.11 -4.19 -3.76
CA VAL A 40 4.55 -3.98 -3.73
C VAL A 40 5.16 -4.47 -5.04
N LEU A 41 6.13 -3.73 -5.56
CA LEU A 41 6.94 -4.21 -6.68
C LEU A 41 7.96 -5.24 -6.18
N GLY A 42 8.22 -6.24 -7.02
CA GLY A 42 9.30 -7.18 -6.80
C GLY A 42 9.76 -7.81 -8.10
N MET A 43 10.90 -8.49 -8.04
CA MET A 43 11.47 -9.23 -9.16
C MET A 43 11.22 -10.72 -8.94
N GLU A 44 10.55 -11.39 -9.88
CA GLU A 44 10.40 -12.84 -9.84
C GLU A 44 11.74 -13.52 -10.11
N GLU A 45 12.15 -14.47 -9.27
CA GLU A 45 13.47 -15.12 -9.35
C GLU A 45 13.58 -16.07 -10.54
N ASP A 46 12.50 -16.79 -10.85
CA ASP A 46 12.48 -17.82 -11.90
C ASP A 46 12.46 -17.18 -13.31
N GLN A 47 11.62 -16.17 -13.54
CA GLN A 47 11.49 -15.52 -14.85
C GLN A 47 12.41 -14.29 -15.02
N GLY A 48 12.84 -13.67 -13.93
CA GLY A 48 13.57 -12.41 -13.99
C GLY A 48 12.73 -11.26 -14.54
N VAL A 49 11.44 -11.24 -14.27
CA VAL A 49 10.51 -10.17 -14.69
C VAL A 49 10.04 -9.39 -13.46
N LEU A 50 9.87 -8.07 -13.62
CA LEU A 50 9.29 -7.22 -12.59
C LEU A 50 7.78 -7.46 -12.50
N VAL A 51 7.27 -7.69 -11.29
CA VAL A 51 5.88 -8.02 -10.99
C VAL A 51 5.35 -7.19 -9.82
N SER A 52 4.03 -7.08 -9.70
CA SER A 52 3.33 -6.44 -8.59
C SER A 52 2.58 -7.48 -7.78
N HIS A 53 2.99 -7.73 -6.53
CA HIS A 53 2.23 -8.61 -5.64
C HIS A 53 1.63 -7.87 -4.47
N SER A 54 0.61 -8.47 -3.86
CA SER A 54 0.10 -8.02 -2.59
C SER A 54 1.18 -8.11 -1.49
N LYS A 55 1.30 -7.07 -0.67
CA LYS A 55 2.22 -7.01 0.49
C LYS A 55 1.95 -8.09 1.55
N TYR A 56 0.80 -8.76 1.47
CA TYR A 56 0.40 -9.84 2.37
C TYR A 56 0.86 -11.23 1.88
N VAL A 57 1.42 -11.30 0.67
CA VAL A 57 1.98 -12.52 0.10
C VAL A 57 3.39 -12.74 0.67
N ASN A 58 3.72 -13.98 1.02
CA ASN A 58 5.06 -14.35 1.48
C ASN A 58 6.03 -14.38 0.28
N PRO A 59 7.02 -13.47 0.18
CA PRO A 59 7.91 -13.41 -0.98
C PRO A 59 8.72 -14.69 -1.19
N SER A 60 9.10 -15.40 -0.12
CA SER A 60 9.84 -16.66 -0.21
C SER A 60 9.01 -17.80 -0.79
N LYS A 61 7.68 -17.80 -0.56
CA LYS A 61 6.79 -18.84 -1.10
C LYS A 61 6.59 -18.68 -2.61
N TYR A 62 6.57 -17.44 -3.08
CA TYR A 62 6.33 -17.10 -4.48
C TYR A 62 7.62 -16.72 -5.22
N LYS A 63 8.78 -16.97 -4.60
CA LYS A 63 10.12 -16.71 -5.17
C LYS A 63 10.25 -15.34 -5.85
N PHE A 64 9.88 -14.28 -5.14
CA PHE A 64 10.09 -12.92 -5.65
C PHE A 64 10.80 -12.04 -4.62
N VAL A 65 11.66 -11.16 -5.11
CA VAL A 65 12.49 -10.28 -4.29
C VAL A 65 11.88 -8.89 -4.24
N THR A 66 11.51 -8.41 -3.06
CA THR A 66 10.90 -7.08 -2.84
C THR A 66 11.88 -6.01 -2.37
N ARG A 67 13.04 -6.42 -1.87
CA ARG A 67 14.09 -5.50 -1.41
C ARG A 67 14.75 -4.87 -2.63
N ALA A 68 14.69 -3.55 -2.72
CA ALA A 68 15.32 -2.80 -3.77
C ALA A 68 16.36 -1.81 -3.20
N ARG A 69 17.16 -1.22 -4.09
CA ARG A 69 18.11 -0.15 -3.79
C ARG A 69 18.17 0.80 -4.98
N LEU A 70 18.31 2.09 -4.69
CA LEU A 70 18.60 3.11 -5.69
C LEU A 70 20.08 3.47 -5.59
N VAL A 71 20.82 3.39 -6.70
CA VAL A 71 22.22 3.82 -6.77
C VAL A 71 22.31 4.97 -7.75
N LYS A 72 22.96 6.06 -7.35
CA LYS A 72 23.06 7.25 -8.19
C LYS A 72 24.10 7.05 -9.28
N SER A 73 23.70 7.30 -10.53
CA SER A 73 24.58 7.26 -11.71
C SER A 73 24.46 8.58 -12.47
N GLY A 74 25.24 9.57 -12.05
CA GLY A 74 25.19 10.94 -12.57
C GLY A 74 23.90 11.66 -12.16
N GLU A 75 23.03 11.92 -13.12
CA GLU A 75 21.71 12.56 -12.88
C GLU A 75 20.56 11.56 -12.78
N ARG A 76 20.84 10.29 -13.04
CA ARG A 76 19.88 9.20 -13.08
C ARG A 76 20.15 8.19 -11.97
N TYR A 77 19.30 7.18 -11.86
CA TYR A 77 19.38 6.16 -10.82
C TYR A 77 19.39 4.77 -11.42
N VAL A 78 20.30 3.92 -10.98
CA VAL A 78 20.22 2.47 -11.21
C VAL A 78 19.29 1.90 -10.15
N VAL A 79 18.26 1.17 -10.59
CA VAL A 79 17.31 0.48 -9.71
C VAL A 79 17.69 -0.98 -9.63
N ILE A 80 17.97 -1.46 -8.43
CA ILE A 80 18.45 -2.81 -8.14
C ILE A 80 17.41 -3.52 -7.28
N PHE A 81 16.94 -4.71 -7.67
CA PHE A 81 16.10 -5.59 -6.87
C PHE A 81 16.92 -6.80 -6.42
N GLY A 82 17.15 -6.93 -5.10
CA GLY A 82 18.10 -7.87 -4.54
C GLY A 82 19.52 -7.61 -5.05
N GLU A 83 20.03 -8.52 -5.87
CA GLU A 83 21.34 -8.44 -6.51
C GLU A 83 21.25 -8.14 -8.01
N ASN A 84 20.04 -7.82 -8.51
CA ASN A 84 19.76 -7.75 -9.94
C ASN A 84 19.37 -6.34 -10.37
N ASN A 85 20.03 -5.82 -11.41
CA ASN A 85 19.60 -4.59 -12.06
C ASN A 85 18.33 -4.85 -12.88
N ILE A 86 17.52 -3.81 -13.05
CA ILE A 86 16.35 -3.88 -13.94
C ILE A 86 16.60 -3.07 -15.21
N CYS A 87 16.17 -3.63 -16.34
CA CYS A 87 16.29 -3.03 -17.65
C CYS A 87 14.96 -3.11 -18.40
N LYS A 88 14.71 -2.12 -19.25
CA LYS A 88 13.66 -2.19 -20.24
C LYS A 88 14.04 -3.13 -21.38
N GLU A 89 13.18 -4.08 -21.67
CA GLU A 89 13.25 -4.95 -22.85
C GLU A 89 11.90 -4.89 -23.59
N GLY A 90 11.86 -4.14 -24.69
CA GLY A 90 10.60 -3.86 -25.41
C GLY A 90 9.60 -3.09 -24.53
N ASN A 91 8.50 -3.76 -24.17
CA ASN A 91 7.46 -3.23 -23.28
C ASN A 91 7.50 -3.85 -21.87
N SER A 92 8.49 -4.69 -21.57
CA SER A 92 8.63 -5.35 -20.28
C SER A 92 9.80 -4.78 -19.50
N VAL A 93 9.81 -5.01 -18.19
CA VAL A 93 10.92 -4.71 -17.30
C VAL A 93 11.50 -6.02 -16.79
N VAL A 94 12.74 -6.30 -17.16
CA VAL A 94 13.42 -7.58 -16.93
C VAL A 94 14.71 -7.39 -16.16
N LYS A 95 15.20 -8.46 -15.56
CA LYS A 95 16.51 -8.57 -14.94
C LYS A 95 17.62 -8.45 -15.98
N CYS A 96 18.67 -7.69 -15.68
CA CYS A 96 19.84 -7.55 -16.54
C CYS A 96 21.14 -7.48 -15.74
N LYS A 97 22.28 -7.73 -16.41
CA LYS A 97 23.61 -7.64 -15.81
C LYS A 97 24.20 -6.23 -15.87
N GLU A 98 23.89 -5.50 -16.93
CA GLU A 98 24.38 -4.14 -17.15
C GLU A 98 23.63 -3.14 -16.27
N GLU A 99 24.33 -2.12 -15.78
CA GLU A 99 23.70 -0.98 -15.12
C GLU A 99 23.06 -0.08 -16.18
N ARG A 100 21.73 0.05 -16.13
CA ARG A 100 20.98 0.98 -16.98
C ARG A 100 20.30 2.04 -16.12
N PRO A 101 20.74 3.31 -16.19
CA PRO A 101 20.15 4.37 -15.38
C PRO A 101 18.72 4.72 -15.84
N TRP A 102 17.85 4.94 -14.86
CA TRP A 102 16.45 5.35 -14.99
C TRP A 102 16.27 6.81 -14.57
N ASP A 103 15.34 7.50 -15.21
CA ASP A 103 14.88 8.83 -14.81
C ASP A 103 13.79 8.67 -13.73
N ILE A 104 14.02 9.21 -12.53
CA ILE A 104 13.08 9.20 -11.40
C ILE A 104 12.63 10.63 -11.10
N ASP A 105 11.36 10.91 -11.37
CA ASP A 105 10.80 12.26 -11.26
C ASP A 105 9.74 12.35 -10.15
N ARG A 106 9.81 13.39 -9.34
CA ARG A 106 8.83 13.70 -8.29
C ARG A 106 7.47 14.06 -8.89
N LYS A 107 6.40 13.56 -8.27
CA LYS A 107 4.99 13.91 -8.55
C LYS A 107 4.31 14.37 -7.27
N GLU A 108 3.02 14.67 -7.34
CA GLU A 108 2.23 15.14 -6.18
C GLU A 108 2.26 14.13 -5.02
N PHE A 109 2.15 12.83 -5.32
CA PHE A 109 2.08 11.75 -4.33
C PHE A 109 3.08 10.61 -4.59
N GLY A 110 4.35 10.94 -4.86
CA GLY A 110 5.40 9.93 -5.05
C GLY A 110 6.28 10.24 -6.26
N TYR A 111 6.68 9.19 -6.97
CA TYR A 111 7.67 9.26 -8.04
C TYR A 111 7.24 8.44 -9.26
N THR A 112 7.57 8.90 -10.46
CA THR A 112 7.56 8.07 -11.68
C THR A 112 8.95 7.51 -11.94
N ILE A 113 9.03 6.28 -12.45
CA ILE A 113 10.29 5.64 -12.87
C ILE A 113 10.21 5.43 -14.39
N SER A 114 11.13 6.02 -15.15
CA SER A 114 11.01 6.10 -16.61
C SER A 114 12.33 5.94 -17.37
N THR A 115 12.22 5.55 -18.64
CA THR A 115 13.30 5.55 -19.64
C THR A 115 12.70 5.65 -21.05
N ASP A 116 13.33 6.43 -21.92
CA ASP A 116 12.87 6.73 -23.29
C ASP A 116 11.39 7.18 -23.36
N ASN A 117 10.99 8.13 -22.50
CA ASN A 117 9.61 8.66 -22.40
C ASN A 117 8.53 7.61 -22.08
N LYS A 118 8.93 6.43 -21.60
CA LYS A 118 8.01 5.41 -21.09
C LYS A 118 8.23 5.22 -19.59
N CYS A 119 7.13 5.07 -18.87
CA CYS A 119 7.09 4.87 -17.44
C CYS A 119 6.74 3.42 -17.11
N ILE A 120 7.33 2.91 -16.04
CA ILE A 120 6.90 1.65 -15.43
C ILE A 120 5.44 1.84 -15.00
N THR A 121 4.56 0.98 -15.50
CA THR A 121 3.11 1.08 -15.31
C THR A 121 2.55 -0.23 -14.81
N LYS A 122 1.64 -0.16 -13.84
CA LYS A 122 0.88 -1.33 -13.38
C LYS A 122 -0.08 -1.78 -14.47
N GLY A 123 0.09 -3.00 -14.95
CA GLY A 123 -0.86 -3.65 -15.82
C GLY A 123 -2.03 -4.30 -15.07
N PRO A 124 -2.91 -5.02 -15.80
CA PRO A 124 -3.84 -5.97 -15.21
C PRO A 124 -3.08 -7.15 -14.59
N ASP A 125 -3.73 -7.89 -13.68
CA ASP A 125 -3.28 -9.20 -13.19
C ASP A 125 -1.80 -9.25 -12.77
N GLU A 126 -1.38 -8.31 -11.92
CA GLU A 126 -0.02 -8.28 -11.32
C GLU A 126 1.13 -7.99 -12.30
N SER A 127 0.82 -7.79 -13.58
CA SER A 127 1.81 -7.48 -14.62
C SER A 127 2.37 -6.05 -14.50
N ILE A 128 3.60 -5.88 -14.96
CA ILE A 128 4.29 -4.59 -15.09
C ILE A 128 4.71 -4.39 -16.53
N GLU A 129 4.43 -3.22 -17.08
CA GLU A 129 4.71 -2.89 -18.48
C GLU A 129 5.23 -1.47 -18.64
N MET A 130 5.88 -1.19 -19.77
CA MET A 130 6.38 0.11 -20.14
C MET A 130 5.39 0.81 -21.07
N LYS A 131 4.66 1.79 -20.55
CA LYS A 131 3.72 2.63 -21.30
C LYS A 131 4.20 4.07 -21.40
N PRO A 132 3.68 4.89 -22.32
CA PRO A 132 3.94 6.32 -22.32
C PRO A 132 3.67 6.92 -20.95
N CYS A 133 4.54 7.83 -20.50
CA CYS A 133 4.38 8.48 -19.21
C CYS A 133 3.12 9.34 -19.19
N VAL A 134 2.22 9.04 -18.27
CA VAL A 134 0.99 9.78 -17.97
C VAL A 134 0.91 9.96 -16.45
N ASN A 135 0.30 11.05 -15.98
CA ASN A 135 0.16 11.29 -14.55
C ASN A 135 -1.06 10.52 -14.00
N THR A 136 -0.99 9.19 -14.01
CA THR A 136 -2.05 8.29 -13.52
C THR A 136 -1.55 7.43 -12.36
N ASP A 137 -2.47 7.03 -11.50
CA ASP A 137 -2.22 6.29 -10.25
C ASP A 137 -1.43 4.97 -10.43
N ASP A 138 -1.51 4.34 -11.60
CA ASP A 138 -0.79 3.13 -11.97
C ASP A 138 0.68 3.36 -12.36
N GLN A 139 1.14 4.62 -12.41
CA GLN A 139 2.52 5.01 -12.68
C GLN A 139 3.21 5.73 -11.51
N ILE A 140 2.51 5.93 -10.39
CA ILE A 140 3.05 6.64 -9.23
C ILE A 140 3.52 5.65 -8.16
N PHE A 141 4.79 5.74 -7.80
CA PHE A 141 5.44 4.87 -6.83
C PHE A 141 5.84 5.62 -5.56
N GLY A 142 5.74 4.93 -4.43
CA GLY A 142 6.28 5.34 -3.15
C GLY A 142 7.47 4.47 -2.75
N PHE A 143 8.38 5.08 -1.99
CA PHE A 143 9.52 4.39 -1.39
C PHE A 143 9.37 4.35 0.13
N LYS A 144 9.73 3.21 0.71
CA LYS A 144 9.87 3.04 2.16
C LYS A 144 11.19 2.37 2.45
N LEU A 145 11.88 2.79 3.50
CA LEU A 145 13.04 2.05 3.98
C LEU A 145 12.60 0.61 4.31
N ALA A 146 13.35 -0.36 3.82
CA ALA A 146 13.13 -1.75 4.19
C ALA A 146 13.45 -1.86 5.67
N ASP A 147 12.45 -2.23 6.48
CA ASP A 147 12.62 -2.38 7.92
C ASP A 147 13.88 -3.21 8.20
N LEU A 148 14.85 -2.60 8.90
CA LEU A 148 15.94 -3.31 9.54
C LEU A 148 15.33 -4.15 10.67
N GLY A 149 14.64 -5.24 10.32
CA GLY A 149 14.20 -6.30 11.22
C GLY A 149 13.79 -5.84 12.62
N GLY A 150 12.60 -5.26 12.74
CA GLY A 150 11.94 -5.06 14.04
C GLY A 150 11.14 -3.79 14.09
N CYS A 151 9.89 -3.88 14.53
CA CYS A 151 9.36 -2.79 15.36
C CYS A 151 10.43 -2.61 16.45
N GLY A 152 11.19 -1.51 16.37
CA GLY A 152 12.14 -1.17 17.42
C GLY A 152 11.40 -1.37 18.73
N SER A 153 11.91 -2.26 19.59
CA SER A 153 11.43 -2.25 20.95
C SER A 153 11.56 -0.80 21.41
N VAL A 154 10.61 -0.32 22.21
CA VAL A 154 10.61 1.08 22.65
C VAL A 154 11.96 1.45 23.31
N GLU A 155 12.74 0.45 23.73
CA GLU A 155 14.13 0.60 24.18
C GLU A 155 15.11 1.12 23.12
N SER A 156 14.98 0.79 21.82
CA SER A 156 15.86 1.36 20.78
C SER A 156 15.54 2.82 20.45
N LEU A 157 14.32 3.29 20.76
CA LEU A 157 13.95 4.71 20.73
C LEU A 157 14.37 5.47 21.99
N LEU A 158 14.75 4.77 23.07
CA LEU A 158 15.18 5.35 24.34
C LEU A 158 16.71 5.34 24.51
N GLY A 159 17.46 4.92 23.49
CA GLY A 159 18.92 4.91 23.48
C GLY A 159 19.51 6.32 23.44
N SER A 160 19.65 6.94 24.62
CA SER A 160 20.60 7.99 25.08
C SER A 160 21.01 9.19 24.21
N GLU A 161 20.64 9.29 22.94
CA GLU A 161 20.87 10.48 22.13
C GLU A 161 19.62 11.35 22.12
N LYS A 162 19.78 12.60 22.56
CA LYS A 162 18.73 13.61 22.57
C LYS A 162 18.02 13.63 21.21
N PRO A 163 16.70 13.40 21.15
CA PRO A 163 15.97 13.42 19.90
C PRO A 163 16.14 14.81 19.27
N LYS A 164 16.82 14.87 18.11
CA LYS A 164 16.68 16.03 17.23
C LYS A 164 15.21 16.08 16.84
N SER A 165 14.58 17.21 17.15
CA SER A 165 13.20 17.52 16.79
C SER A 165 13.03 17.47 15.27
N THR A 166 12.77 16.29 14.71
CA THR A 166 12.36 16.14 13.32
C THR A 166 10.84 16.20 13.31
N THR A 167 10.31 17.38 12.99
CA THR A 167 8.87 17.60 12.85
C THR A 167 8.39 16.86 11.60
N THR A 168 7.87 15.66 11.74
CA THR A 168 7.11 15.02 10.67
C THR A 168 5.76 15.73 10.57
N ASN A 169 5.59 16.56 9.54
CA ASN A 169 4.28 17.10 9.19
C ASN A 169 3.41 15.96 8.67
N VAL A 170 2.70 15.28 9.58
CA VAL A 170 1.60 14.40 9.20
C VAL A 170 0.43 15.31 8.88
N ASN A 171 0.17 15.53 7.58
CA ASN A 171 -1.11 16.06 7.15
C ASN A 171 -2.18 15.01 7.46
N ILE A 172 -2.75 15.11 8.66
CA ILE A 172 -3.97 14.40 9.03
C ILE A 172 -5.08 15.09 8.25
N PHE A 173 -5.41 14.57 7.07
CA PHE A 173 -6.67 14.89 6.43
C PHE A 173 -7.78 14.44 7.38
N GLN A 174 -8.48 15.40 7.98
CA GLN A 174 -9.78 15.12 8.56
C GLN A 174 -10.71 14.85 7.37
N PRO A 175 -11.21 13.62 7.18
CA PRO A 175 -12.28 13.42 6.21
C PRO A 175 -13.42 14.33 6.67
N GLU A 176 -13.80 15.28 5.82
CA GLU A 176 -14.96 16.11 6.07
C GLU A 176 -16.12 15.17 6.38
N SER A 177 -16.68 15.38 7.57
CA SER A 177 -17.69 14.55 8.18
C SER A 177 -18.98 14.62 7.37
N GLU A 178 -19.11 13.78 6.35
CA GLU A 178 -20.41 13.35 5.88
C GLU A 178 -20.92 12.28 6.84
N CYS A 179 -21.84 12.69 7.71
CA CYS A 179 -22.66 11.83 8.55
C CYS A 179 -23.24 10.68 7.73
N LEU A 180 -22.62 9.49 7.80
CA LEU A 180 -23.30 8.27 7.40
C LEU A 180 -24.40 7.97 8.42
N PRO A 181 -25.62 7.61 7.97
CA PRO A 181 -26.70 7.26 8.86
C PRO A 181 -26.30 6.03 9.69
N SER A 182 -26.52 6.15 10.99
CA SER A 182 -26.33 5.10 12.00
C SER A 182 -26.88 3.75 11.54
N VAL A 183 -26.00 2.78 11.31
CA VAL A 183 -26.38 1.38 11.16
C VAL A 183 -26.78 0.86 12.55
N MET A 184 -28.09 0.71 12.78
CA MET A 184 -28.61 -0.04 13.91
C MET A 184 -28.37 -1.53 13.67
N ILE A 185 -27.43 -2.11 14.41
CA ILE A 185 -27.35 -3.56 14.58
C ILE A 185 -28.46 -3.93 15.57
N LYS A 186 -29.56 -4.51 15.07
CA LYS A 186 -30.55 -5.16 15.94
C LYS A 186 -29.91 -6.41 16.55
N ALA A 187 -29.87 -6.46 17.87
CA ALA A 187 -29.57 -7.67 18.61
C ALA A 187 -30.76 -8.63 18.52
N ASP A 188 -30.47 -9.91 18.29
CA ASP A 188 -31.41 -11.03 18.36
C ASP A 188 -32.11 -11.08 19.72
N GLY A 189 -33.42 -11.29 19.69
CA GLY A 189 -34.26 -11.48 20.85
C GLY A 189 -35.53 -12.25 20.49
N ASP A 190 -35.68 -13.37 21.20
CA ASP A 190 -36.90 -14.13 21.49
C ASP A 190 -37.50 -15.06 20.43
N VAL A 191 -37.07 -16.31 20.60
CA VAL A 191 -37.80 -17.58 20.50
C VAL A 191 -39.29 -17.46 20.85
N GLU A 192 -40.16 -17.82 19.90
CA GLU A 192 -41.44 -18.47 20.21
C GLU A 192 -41.64 -19.72 19.35
N LYS A 193 -42.01 -20.81 20.04
CA LYS A 193 -42.34 -22.12 19.52
C LYS A 193 -43.64 -22.09 18.72
N ILE A 194 -43.68 -22.77 17.58
CA ILE A 194 -44.93 -23.31 17.02
C ILE A 194 -44.68 -24.77 16.60
N GLU A 195 -45.39 -25.66 17.30
CA GLU A 195 -45.63 -27.09 17.02
C GLU A 195 -46.40 -27.23 15.69
N GLU A 196 -45.95 -28.02 14.73
CA GLU A 196 -46.12 -29.48 14.56
C GLU A 196 -47.23 -29.80 13.52
N ASN A 197 -46.96 -30.85 12.74
CA ASN A 197 -47.79 -31.56 11.76
C ASN A 197 -47.74 -31.08 10.29
N ASP A 198 -47.70 -31.94 9.27
CA ASP A 198 -47.41 -33.38 9.13
C ASP A 198 -47.41 -33.66 7.60
N VAL A 199 -46.80 -34.77 7.17
CA VAL A 199 -47.12 -35.57 5.97
C VAL A 199 -46.51 -35.25 4.57
N HIS A 200 -45.64 -36.21 4.16
CA HIS A 200 -45.37 -36.82 2.83
C HIS A 200 -44.73 -36.03 1.67
N VAL A 201 -43.94 -36.60 0.73
CA VAL A 201 -43.04 -37.77 0.57
C VAL A 201 -42.64 -37.82 -0.93
N LEU A 202 -41.50 -38.47 -1.25
CA LEU A 202 -41.06 -38.99 -2.57
C LEU A 202 -40.53 -37.95 -3.59
N HIS A 203 -39.48 -38.15 -4.41
CA HIS A 203 -38.36 -39.11 -4.53
C HIS A 203 -37.54 -38.71 -5.80
N LYS A 204 -36.32 -39.29 -5.92
CA LYS A 204 -35.46 -39.47 -7.13
C LYS A 204 -34.52 -38.32 -7.49
N GLU A 205 -33.21 -38.47 -7.26
CA GLU A 205 -32.18 -39.28 -7.97
C GLU A 205 -31.55 -38.55 -9.15
N GLY A 206 -30.22 -38.40 -9.09
CA GLY A 206 -29.40 -37.82 -10.15
C GLY A 206 -27.93 -37.76 -9.71
N ALA A 207 -27.25 -38.90 -9.72
CA ALA A 207 -25.84 -39.06 -9.43
C ALA A 207 -24.96 -38.63 -10.62
N HIS A 208 -23.83 -37.97 -10.34
CA HIS A 208 -22.65 -37.98 -11.21
C HIS A 208 -21.38 -37.95 -10.36
N THR A 209 -20.76 -39.12 -10.27
CA THR A 209 -19.40 -39.41 -9.79
C THR A 209 -18.37 -39.05 -10.86
N HIS A 210 -17.28 -38.39 -10.48
CA HIS A 210 -16.01 -38.43 -11.22
C HIS A 210 -14.89 -38.92 -10.29
N VAL A 211 -14.19 -39.92 -10.81
CA VAL A 211 -13.11 -40.71 -10.24
C VAL A 211 -11.81 -39.90 -10.25
N ILE A 212 -11.08 -39.92 -9.13
CA ILE A 212 -9.67 -39.52 -9.05
C ILE A 212 -8.89 -40.79 -8.71
N GLU A 213 -7.92 -41.12 -9.57
CA GLU A 213 -7.04 -42.29 -9.41
C GLU A 213 -5.70 -41.84 -8.83
N GLU A 214 -5.26 -42.58 -7.80
CA GLU A 214 -3.99 -42.46 -7.08
C GLU A 214 -2.77 -42.84 -7.93
N ALA A 215 -1.60 -42.26 -7.62
CA ALA A 215 -0.40 -43.01 -7.18
C ALA A 215 0.82 -42.08 -7.10
N GLY A 216 1.58 -42.16 -6.00
CA GLY A 216 2.97 -41.66 -5.95
C GLY A 216 3.43 -41.02 -4.64
N HIS A 217 3.46 -41.79 -3.55
CA HIS A 217 4.19 -41.56 -2.29
C HIS A 217 5.74 -41.48 -2.48
N PRO A 218 6.58 -41.21 -1.44
CA PRO A 218 6.58 -40.13 -0.44
C PRO A 218 8.03 -39.62 -0.14
N LEU A 219 8.20 -38.95 1.02
CA LEU A 219 9.43 -38.66 1.81
C LEU A 219 9.91 -37.20 1.75
N TYR A 220 9.51 -36.39 2.73
CA TYR A 220 10.43 -35.84 3.74
C TYR A 220 9.62 -35.32 4.94
N GLU A 221 10.11 -35.67 6.12
CA GLU A 221 9.56 -35.39 7.44
C GLU A 221 10.13 -34.04 7.92
N GLU A 222 9.29 -33.03 8.16
CA GLU A 222 9.72 -31.80 8.82
C GLU A 222 8.73 -31.42 9.93
N SER A 223 9.28 -31.37 11.13
CA SER A 223 8.62 -31.18 12.42
C SER A 223 7.80 -29.88 12.49
N ALA A 224 6.51 -30.02 12.82
CA ALA A 224 5.60 -28.91 13.03
C ALA A 224 5.96 -28.07 14.28
N PRO A 225 5.94 -26.73 14.20
CA PRO A 225 6.07 -25.90 15.38
C PRO A 225 4.80 -25.96 16.26
N SER A 226 5.02 -26.18 17.55
CA SER A 226 4.01 -26.19 18.61
C SER A 226 3.07 -24.97 18.53
N LYS A 227 1.76 -25.22 18.40
CA LYS A 227 0.69 -24.22 18.49
C LYS A 227 0.71 -23.55 19.87
N ARG A 228 1.22 -22.31 19.95
CA ARG A 228 1.00 -21.43 21.12
C ARG A 228 -0.43 -20.88 21.06
N ARG A 229 -1.26 -21.28 22.03
CA ARG A 229 -2.54 -20.64 22.34
C ARG A 229 -2.24 -19.27 22.98
N VAL A 230 -2.62 -18.18 22.33
CA VAL A 230 -2.68 -16.86 22.96
C VAL A 230 -4.10 -16.64 23.44
N VAL A 231 -4.29 -16.60 24.75
CA VAL A 231 -5.56 -16.24 25.39
C VAL A 231 -5.54 -14.74 25.65
N VAL A 232 -6.32 -13.97 24.90
CA VAL A 232 -6.57 -12.55 25.19
C VAL A 232 -7.69 -12.47 26.22
N SER A 233 -7.38 -12.02 27.43
CA SER A 233 -8.39 -11.70 28.45
C SER A 233 -8.61 -10.19 28.47
N HIS A 234 -9.83 -9.76 28.15
CA HIS A 234 -10.24 -8.37 28.33
C HIS A 234 -10.52 -8.11 29.81
N ARG A 235 -9.68 -7.29 30.45
CA ARG A 235 -9.97 -6.71 31.77
C ARG A 235 -11.02 -5.61 31.62
N THR A 236 -12.25 -5.88 32.04
CA THR A 236 -13.26 -4.86 32.30
C THR A 236 -12.89 -4.11 33.59
N LYS A 237 -12.36 -2.88 33.44
CA LYS A 237 -12.22 -1.94 34.57
C LYS A 237 -13.61 -1.37 34.90
N ARG A 238 -14.20 -1.86 36.00
CA ARG A 238 -15.23 -1.13 36.75
C ARG A 238 -14.55 0.04 37.47
N SER A 239 -14.91 1.28 37.14
CA SER A 239 -14.70 2.43 38.03
C SER A 239 -16.07 3.00 38.41
N HIS A 240 -16.43 2.78 39.67
CA HIS A 240 -17.53 3.46 40.34
C HIS A 240 -17.08 4.84 40.85
N LEU A 241 -18.07 5.74 41.02
CA LEU A 241 -18.09 6.95 41.88
C LEU A 241 -17.61 8.28 41.23
N PRO A 242 -18.09 9.44 41.73
CA PRO A 242 -19.40 10.01 41.39
C PRO A 242 -19.27 11.49 41.00
N GLY A 243 -20.40 12.11 40.68
CA GLY A 243 -20.51 13.41 40.03
C GLY A 243 -19.76 14.59 40.65
N THR A 244 -19.44 15.55 39.78
CA THR A 244 -19.18 16.94 40.17
C THR A 244 -19.78 17.86 39.13
N ARG A 245 -20.71 18.70 39.60
CA ARG A 245 -21.33 19.84 38.92
C ARG A 245 -20.25 20.77 38.35
N ARG A 246 -20.38 21.21 37.10
CA ARG A 246 -19.85 22.52 36.68
C ARG A 246 -20.80 23.23 35.72
N THR A 247 -20.90 24.52 36.02
CA THR A 247 -21.76 25.61 35.59
C THR A 247 -21.74 25.93 34.08
N TYR A 248 -22.92 26.32 33.58
CA TYR A 248 -23.14 26.98 32.30
C TYR A 248 -22.81 28.49 32.38
N LEU A 249 -22.09 28.98 31.37
CA LEU A 249 -22.01 30.36 30.87
C LEU A 249 -21.91 30.15 29.34
N GLY A 250 -22.75 30.67 28.45
CA GLY A 250 -23.46 31.95 28.47
C GLY A 250 -22.93 32.78 27.30
N HIS A 251 -23.56 32.63 26.12
CA HIS A 251 -23.62 33.51 24.95
C HIS A 251 -22.36 34.21 24.41
N HIS A 252 -22.10 34.07 23.09
CA HIS A 252 -21.99 35.23 22.20
C HIS A 252 -22.28 34.85 20.74
N HIS A 253 -23.23 35.59 20.15
CA HIS A 253 -23.60 35.66 18.74
C HIS A 253 -22.47 36.18 17.86
N PHE A 254 -22.37 35.70 16.61
CA PHE A 254 -22.15 36.53 15.42
C PHE A 254 -22.67 35.80 14.15
N PRO A 255 -23.35 36.47 13.21
CA PRO A 255 -24.04 35.82 12.09
C PRO A 255 -23.42 36.10 10.70
N HIS A 256 -23.87 35.30 9.72
CA HIS A 256 -24.02 35.55 8.28
C HIS A 256 -22.80 35.88 7.39
N HIS A 257 -22.49 35.03 6.39
CA HIS A 257 -22.93 35.15 4.98
C HIS A 257 -22.05 34.32 4.02
N HIS A 258 -22.66 33.93 2.89
CA HIS A 258 -22.10 33.46 1.60
C HIS A 258 -22.09 31.95 1.29
N LEU A 259 -23.23 31.49 0.72
CA LEU A 259 -23.31 30.59 -0.45
C LEU A 259 -23.12 31.45 -1.74
N PRO A 260 -22.97 30.93 -2.98
CA PRO A 260 -23.23 29.56 -3.49
C PRO A 260 -22.17 29.01 -4.48
N HIS A 261 -22.30 27.76 -4.94
CA HIS A 261 -22.43 27.42 -6.38
C HIS A 261 -22.53 25.91 -6.60
N HIS A 262 -23.62 25.50 -7.24
CA HIS A 262 -23.92 24.17 -7.74
C HIS A 262 -22.94 23.76 -8.87
N TYR A 263 -22.45 22.52 -8.83
CA TYR A 263 -22.13 21.76 -10.05
C TYR A 263 -22.72 20.36 -9.99
N ARG A 264 -23.38 20.00 -11.09
CA ARG A 264 -24.23 18.84 -11.33
C ARG A 264 -23.55 18.01 -12.42
N ASN A 265 -23.17 16.76 -12.13
CA ASN A 265 -22.89 15.71 -13.12
C ASN A 265 -22.87 14.36 -12.38
N ARG A 266 -23.88 13.48 -12.44
CA ARG A 266 -24.27 12.56 -13.53
C ARG A 266 -23.08 11.82 -14.16
N THR A 267 -22.80 10.60 -13.67
CA THR A 267 -22.96 9.28 -14.35
C THR A 267 -22.29 8.22 -13.46
N LEU A 268 -23.07 7.30 -12.87
CA LEU A 268 -23.23 5.90 -13.31
C LEU A 268 -21.93 5.07 -13.23
N PHE A 269 -21.78 4.29 -12.15
CA PHE A 269 -21.53 2.84 -12.18
C PHE A 269 -21.53 2.32 -10.73
N GLU A 270 -22.70 1.85 -10.27
CA GLU A 270 -22.78 0.97 -9.10
C GLU A 270 -22.06 -0.34 -9.43
N ARG A 271 -20.99 -0.65 -8.71
CA ARG A 271 -20.49 -2.03 -8.56
C ARG A 271 -20.75 -2.46 -7.14
N LYS A 272 -21.60 -3.48 -6.99
CA LYS A 272 -21.86 -4.17 -5.72
C LYS A 272 -20.57 -4.85 -5.22
N PRO A 273 -20.31 -4.89 -3.91
CA PRO A 273 -19.17 -5.60 -3.36
C PRO A 273 -19.38 -7.12 -3.48
N VAL A 274 -18.33 -7.84 -3.90
CA VAL A 274 -18.23 -9.29 -3.77
C VAL A 274 -17.66 -9.57 -2.37
N VAL A 275 -18.40 -10.32 -1.57
CA VAL A 275 -17.97 -10.85 -0.27
C VAL A 275 -17.53 -12.29 -0.50
N PHE A 276 -16.32 -12.63 -0.07
CA PHE A 276 -15.84 -14.01 0.04
C PHE A 276 -16.35 -14.65 1.34
#